data_AF-A0A926A5D1-F1
#
_entry.id   AF-A0A926A5D1-F1
#
_cell.length_a   1.000
_cell.length_b   1.000
_cell.length_c   1.000
_cell.angle_alpha   90.00
_cell.angle_beta   90.00
_cell.angle_gamma   90.00
#
_symmetry.space_group_name_H-M   'P 1'
#
loop_
_entity.id
_entity.type
_entity.pdbx_description
1 polymer ?
#
loop_
_entity_poly.entity_id
_entity_poly.type
_entity_poly.pdbx_seq_one_letter_code
_entity_poly.pdbx_strand_id
1 'polypeptide(L)' 'MRKAIQFVGVYLIASGISGVIDHVWYQPIMGIVLNAFHRVVLPRLDFLDGYEIFANLTVSAVGVVVVLAAEPWGRS' A
#
# COMPACT_ATOMS: atom_id res chain seq x y z
N MET A 1 10.90 15.99 8.44
CA MET A 1 10.73 14.52 8.58
C MET A 1 9.26 14.10 8.63
N ARG A 2 8.39 14.72 9.46
CA ARG A 2 6.94 14.39 9.55
C ARG A 2 6.20 14.33 8.20
N LYS A 3 6.38 15.34 7.34
CA LYS A 3 5.76 15.36 6.00
C LYS A 3 6.21 14.20 5.09
N ALA A 4 7.47 13.76 5.22
CA ALA A 4 7.97 12.62 4.46
C ALA A 4 7.33 11.31 4.95
N ILE A 5 7.16 11.14 6.26
CA ILE A 5 6.48 9.97 6.84
C ILE A 5 5.01 9.95 6.43
N GLN A 6 4.32 11.11 6.47
CA GLN A 6 2.95 11.22 5.94
C GLN A 6 2.87 10.86 4.46
N PHE A 7 3.81 11.35 3.65
CA PHE A 7 3.85 11.01 2.21
C PHE A 7 4.03 9.51 1.98
N VAL A 8 4.93 8.87 2.74
CA VAL A 8 5.11 7.40 2.71
C VAL A 8 3.82 6.68 3.11
N GLY A 9 3.16 7.12 4.17
CA GLY A 9 1.89 6.54 4.60
C GLY A 9 0.80 6.64 3.53
N VAL A 10 0.63 7.82 2.92
CA VAL A 10 -0.31 8.04 1.81
C VAL A 10 0.05 7.18 0.59
N TYR A 11 1.35 7.07 0.27
CA TYR A 11 1.83 6.21 -0.79
C TYR A 11 1.49 4.73 -0.54
N LEU A 12 1.70 4.23 0.69
CA LEU A 12 1.34 2.85 1.05
C LEU A 12 -0.16 2.60 0.93
N ILE A 13 -0.99 3.55 1.36
CA ILE A 13 -2.45 3.47 1.19
C ILE A 13 -2.81 3.32 -0.29
N ALA A 14 -2.33 4.25 -1.12
CA ALA A 14 -2.61 4.27 -2.55
C ALA A 14 -2.06 3.03 -3.26
N SER A 15 -0.89 2.55 -2.85
CA SER A 15 -0.24 1.36 -3.39
C SER A 15 -1.03 0.09 -3.11
N GLY A 16 -1.48 -0.12 -1.87
CA GLY A 16 -2.32 -1.27 -1.52
C GLY A 16 -3.68 -1.24 -2.23
N ILE A 17 -4.35 -0.08 -2.29
CA ILE A 17 -5.61 0.05 -3.04
C ILE A 17 -5.40 -0.28 -4.52
N SER A 18 -4.32 0.25 -5.11
CA SER A 18 -3.94 -0.05 -6.49
C SER A 18 -3.72 -1.55 -6.69
N GLY A 19 -3.06 -2.25 -5.77
CA GLY A 19 -2.81 -3.68 -5.87
C GLY A 19 -4.08 -4.54 -5.79
N VAL A 20 -5.08 -4.12 -5.02
CA VAL A 20 -6.41 -4.74 -5.03
C VAL A 20 -7.10 -4.51 -6.37
N ILE A 21 -7.05 -3.28 -6.91
CA ILE A 21 -7.64 -2.95 -8.21
C ILE A 21 -6.96 -3.74 -9.33
N ASP A 22 -5.64 -3.91 -9.31
CA ASP A 22 -4.90 -4.68 -10.32
C ASP A 22 -5.32 -6.14 -10.32
N HIS A 23 -5.51 -6.72 -9.13
CA HIS A 23 -5.94 -8.10 -9.00
C HIS A 23 -7.36 -8.32 -9.55
N VAL A 24 -8.25 -7.32 -9.42
CA VAL A 24 -9.66 -7.43 -9.85
C VAL A 24 -9.87 -7.04 -11.32
N TRP A 25 -9.23 -5.96 -11.79
CA TRP A 25 -9.50 -5.37 -13.10
C TRP A 25 -8.29 -5.43 -14.05
N TYR A 26 -7.08 -5.75 -13.58
CA TYR A 26 -5.84 -5.72 -14.36
C TYR A 26 -5.57 -4.34 -14.99
N GLN A 27 -4.89 -3.44 -14.27
CA GLN A 27 -4.74 -2.03 -14.64
C GLN A 27 -3.36 -1.76 -15.30
N PRO A 28 -3.29 -1.35 -16.58
CA PRO A 28 -2.01 -1.34 -17.31
C PRO A 28 -1.09 -0.12 -17.09
N ILE A 29 -1.61 1.05 -16.69
CA ILE A 29 -0.87 2.34 -16.87
C ILE A 29 -0.35 2.97 -15.56
N MET A 30 -1.06 2.85 -14.44
CA MET A 30 -0.60 3.38 -13.14
C MET A 30 0.31 2.40 -12.36
N GLY A 31 0.64 1.25 -12.98
CA GLY A 31 1.04 0.02 -12.30
C GLY A 31 2.53 -0.16 -11.97
N ILE A 32 3.43 0.76 -12.27
CA ILE A 32 4.85 0.57 -11.90
C ILE A 32 5.12 1.09 -10.49
N VAL A 33 4.63 2.28 -10.17
CA VAL A 33 4.90 2.93 -8.87
C VAL A 33 3.86 2.50 -7.83
N LEU A 34 2.56 2.59 -8.14
CA LEU A 34 1.52 2.24 -7.17
C LEU A 34 1.35 0.71 -7.02
N ASN A 35 1.56 -0.09 -8.07
CA ASN A 35 1.56 -1.55 -7.97
C ASN A 35 2.93 -2.17 -7.74
N ALA A 36 3.95 -1.38 -7.38
CA ALA A 36 5.27 -1.92 -7.07
C ALA A 36 5.16 -3.09 -6.07
N PHE A 37 4.37 -2.94 -5.01
CA PHE A 37 4.17 -4.01 -4.04
C PHE A 37 3.53 -5.26 -4.67
N HIS A 38 2.40 -5.11 -5.38
CA HIS A 38 1.69 -6.23 -5.99
C HIS A 38 2.50 -6.94 -7.09
N ARG A 39 3.30 -6.22 -7.89
CA ARG A 39 4.02 -6.79 -9.06
C ARG A 39 5.45 -7.22 -8.75
N VAL A 40 6.05 -6.68 -7.69
CA VAL A 40 7.47 -6.89 -7.39
C VAL A 40 7.65 -7.67 -6.09
N VAL A 41 6.78 -7.46 -5.09
CA VAL A 41 6.90 -8.12 -3.78
C VAL A 41 6.07 -9.40 -3.73
N LEU A 42 4.78 -9.35 -4.08
CA LEU A 42 3.91 -10.54 -3.99
C LEU A 42 4.38 -11.74 -4.82
N PRO A 43 4.85 -11.60 -6.08
CA PRO A 43 5.27 -12.75 -6.88
C PRO A 43 6.56 -13.41 -6.38
N ARG A 44 7.20 -12.85 -5.34
CA ARG A 44 8.38 -13.43 -4.68
C ARG A 44 8.05 -14.10 -3.35
N LEU A 45 6.79 -14.03 -2.93
CA LEU A 45 6.30 -14.55 -1.67
C LEU A 45 5.29 -15.64 -1.99
N ASP A 46 5.77 -16.82 -2.38
CA ASP A 46 4.94 -17.96 -2.79
C ASP A 46 3.90 -18.38 -1.73
N PHE A 47 4.14 -18.04 -0.46
CA PHE A 47 3.20 -18.29 0.63
C PHE A 47 2.02 -17.29 0.70
N LEU A 48 2.06 -16.20 -0.08
CA LEU A 48 0.97 -15.24 -0.22
C LEU A 48 0.16 -15.45 -1.51
N ASP A 49 0.47 -16.49 -2.28
CA ASP A 49 -0.29 -16.89 -3.48
C ASP A 49 -1.73 -17.21 -3.09
N GLY A 50 -2.70 -16.59 -3.77
CA GLY A 50 -4.12 -16.65 -3.44
C GLY A 50 -4.57 -15.73 -2.30
N TYR A 51 -3.66 -14.98 -1.66
CA TYR A 51 -3.95 -14.00 -0.61
C TYR A 51 -3.61 -12.56 -1.02
N GLU A 52 -3.47 -12.29 -2.31
CA GLU A 52 -2.97 -11.03 -2.85
C GLU A 52 -3.86 -9.84 -2.44
N ILE A 53 -5.18 -10.03 -2.43
CA ILE A 53 -6.12 -9.01 -1.97
C ILE A 53 -5.86 -8.67 -0.50
N PHE A 54 -5.75 -9.67 0.37
CA PHE A 54 -5.51 -9.48 1.81
C PHE A 54 -4.14 -8.85 2.06
N ALA A 55 -3.11 -9.24 1.32
CA ALA A 55 -1.78 -8.67 1.44
C ALA A 55 -1.77 -7.18 1.06
N ASN A 56 -2.45 -6.80 -0.04
CA ASN A 56 -2.55 -5.40 -0.46
C ASN A 56 -3.40 -4.56 0.50
N LEU A 57 -4.50 -5.09 1.03
CA LEU A 57 -5.29 -4.43 2.07
C LEU A 57 -4.46 -4.21 3.35
N THR A 58 -3.62 -5.18 3.72
CA THR A 58 -2.69 -5.04 4.84
C THR A 58 -1.71 -3.90 4.62
N VAL A 59 -1.15 -3.78 3.41
CA VAL A 59 -0.27 -2.64 3.05
C VAL A 59 -1.01 -1.31 3.18
N SER A 60 -2.26 -1.23 2.71
CA SER A 60 -3.07 -0.03 2.88
C SER A 60 -3.33 0.28 4.36
N ALA A 61 -3.64 -0.72 5.18
CA ALA A 61 -3.83 -0.56 6.62
C ALA A 61 -2.56 -0.06 7.33
N VAL A 62 -1.39 -0.61 6.97
CA VAL A 62 -0.08 -0.12 7.47
C VAL A 62 0.11 1.34 7.07
N GLY A 63 -0.23 1.72 5.83
CA GLY A 63 -0.17 3.10 5.38
C GLY A 63 -1.02 4.04 6.24
N VAL A 64 -2.25 3.64 6.60
CA VAL A 64 -3.11 4.39 7.53
C VAL A 64 -2.43 4.56 8.90
N VAL A 65 -1.90 3.48 9.47
CA VAL A 65 -1.16 3.53 10.75
C VAL A 65 0.02 4.49 10.67
N VAL A 66 0.77 4.48 9.57
CA VAL A 66 1.92 5.38 9.35
C VAL A 66 1.47 6.85 9.28
N VAL A 67 0.36 7.15 8.60
CA VAL A 67 -0.20 8.51 8.55
C VAL A 67 -0.62 8.98 9.95
N LEU A 68 -1.33 8.14 10.70
CA LEU A 68 -1.82 8.46 12.05
C LEU A 68 -0.68 8.61 13.05
N ALA A 69 0.33 7.74 13.01
CA ALA A 69 1.53 7.86 13.84
C ALA A 69 2.37 9.10 13.47
N ALA A 70 2.23 9.59 12.24
CA ALA A 70 2.81 10.85 11.80
C ALA A 70 1.96 12.07 12.16
N GLU A 71 0.87 11.95 12.93
CA GLU A 71 0.23 13.06 13.63
C GLU A 71 0.85 13.26 15.03
N PRO A 72 1.05 14.51 15.49
CA PRO A 72 1.50 14.74 16.86
C PRO A 72 0.34 14.46 17.81
N TRP A 73 0.50 13.54 18.76
CA TRP A 73 -0.38 13.48 19.93
C TRP A 73 -0.39 14.87 20.59
N GLY A 74 -1.55 15.54 20.60
CA GLY A 74 -1.77 16.76 21.40
C GLY A 74 -1.92 18.10 20.65
N ARG A 75 -2.39 18.14 19.39
CA ARG A 75 -2.95 19.38 18.83
C ARG A 75 -4.24 19.11 18.06
N SER A 76 -5.33 19.02 18.82
CA SER A 76 -6.72 19.29 18.41
C SER A 76 -7.14 20.64 18.96
#